data_AF-Q1NFF4-F1
#
_entry.id   AF-Q1NFF4-F1
#
_cell.length_a   1.000
_cell.length_b   1.000
_cell.length_c   1.000
_cell.angle_alpha   90.00
_cell.angle_beta   90.00
_cell.angle_gamma   90.00
#
_symmetry.space_group_name_H-M   'P 1'
#
loop_
_entity.id
_entity.type
_entity.pdbx_description
1 polymer ?
#
loop_
_entity_poly.entity_id
_entity_poly.type
_entity_poly.pdbx_seq_one_letter_code
_entity_poly.pdbx_strand_id
1 'polypeptide(L)'
;MDIVSGIGAVTSALGIAKTLRGIEKTYDEATYKAQVADLINALTDAKLAMADAKESLAEKDKEIERLRASFESKARLVPGDGGYSYLTDENANPVGYPVCPKCEQVNGRIIQTKEHENSGKARCPACSEVYTPVVCYLPQGGGFVTKQHKESADWNAAMSRSRTTSYF
;
A
#
# COMPACT_ATOMS: atom_id res chain seq x y z
N MET A 1 -5.78 -8.88 -24.10
CA MET A 1 -5.76 -7.93 -25.23
C MET A 1 -5.97 -6.51 -24.70
N ASP A 2 -5.39 -5.49 -25.32
CA ASP A 2 -5.44 -4.11 -24.80
C ASP A 2 -6.75 -3.38 -25.16
N ILE A 3 -7.12 -2.36 -24.40
CA ILE A 3 -8.28 -1.49 -24.68
C ILE A 3 -8.25 -0.97 -26.14
N VAL A 4 -7.05 -0.75 -26.67
CA VAL A 4 -6.79 -0.33 -28.05
C VAL A 4 -7.36 -1.31 -29.08
N SER A 5 -7.27 -2.62 -28.86
CA SER A 5 -7.86 -3.60 -29.78
C SER A 5 -9.38 -3.62 -29.70
N GLY A 6 -9.96 -3.39 -28.51
CA GLY A 6 -11.40 -3.23 -28.33
C GLY A 6 -11.95 -2.01 -29.06
N ILE A 7 -11.23 -0.87 -29.01
CA ILE A 7 -11.57 0.34 -29.78
C ILE A 7 -11.50 0.07 -31.29
N GLY A 8 -10.51 -0.69 -31.76
CA GLY A 8 -10.39 -1.11 -33.15
C GLY A 8 -11.59 -1.96 -33.63
N ALA A 9 -12.04 -2.91 -32.81
CA ALA A 9 -13.20 -3.74 -33.11
C ALA A 9 -14.51 -2.92 -33.17
N VAL A 10 -14.72 -2.00 -32.23
CA VAL A 10 -15.88 -1.08 -32.24
C VAL A 10 -15.85 -0.16 -33.46
N THR A 11 -14.68 0.34 -33.85
CA THR A 11 -14.51 1.19 -35.04
C THR A 11 -14.85 0.42 -36.32
N SER A 12 -14.44 -0.85 -36.38
CA SER A 12 -14.77 -1.75 -37.50
C SER A 12 -16.28 -2.01 -37.56
N ALA A 13 -16.92 -2.30 -36.44
CA ALA A 13 -18.37 -2.47 -36.34
C ALA A 13 -19.14 -1.19 -36.77
N LEU A 14 -18.67 0.00 -36.35
CA LEU A 14 -19.22 1.29 -36.78
C LEU A 14 -19.05 1.53 -38.28
N GLY A 15 -17.93 1.10 -38.86
CA GLY A 15 -17.69 1.12 -40.31
C GLY A 15 -18.74 0.29 -41.05
N ILE A 16 -18.93 -0.97 -40.64
CA ILE A 16 -19.91 -1.88 -41.24
C ILE A 16 -21.35 -1.35 -41.08
N ALA A 17 -21.70 -0.82 -39.90
CA ALA A 17 -23.01 -0.22 -39.66
C ALA A 17 -23.26 1.03 -40.52
N LYS A 18 -22.24 1.85 -40.78
CA LYS A 18 -22.34 2.97 -41.73
C LYS A 18 -22.56 2.48 -43.16
N THR A 19 -21.85 1.43 -43.57
CA THR A 19 -22.04 0.81 -44.88
C THR A 19 -23.48 0.33 -45.03
N LEU A 20 -23.99 -0.42 -44.04
CA LEU A 20 -25.39 -0.89 -43.97
C LEU A 20 -26.42 0.23 -44.03
N ARG A 21 -26.17 1.38 -43.38
CA ARG A 21 -27.08 2.54 -43.39
C ARG A 21 -27.10 3.29 -44.72
N GLY A 22 -26.02 3.20 -45.50
CA GLY A 22 -25.92 3.77 -46.85
C GLY A 22 -26.49 2.88 -47.96
N ILE A 23 -26.98 1.68 -47.63
CA ILE A 23 -27.53 0.75 -48.63
C ILE A 23 -28.92 1.24 -49.06
N GLU A 24 -28.98 1.91 -50.21
CA GLU A 24 -30.21 2.07 -50.98
C GLU A 24 -30.60 0.75 -51.66
N LYS A 25 -31.88 0.61 -51.99
CA LYS A 25 -32.73 -0.58 -52.25
C LYS A 25 -32.26 -1.67 -53.25
N THR A 26 -31.02 -1.68 -53.71
CA THR A 26 -30.56 -2.44 -54.88
C THR A 26 -29.51 -3.54 -54.60
N TYR A 27 -29.34 -3.98 -53.34
CA TYR A 27 -28.35 -5.02 -53.02
C TYR A 27 -28.92 -6.44 -53.00
N ASP A 28 -28.07 -7.38 -53.43
CA ASP A 28 -28.31 -8.83 -53.39
C ASP A 28 -28.39 -9.33 -51.93
N GLU A 29 -29.39 -10.15 -51.62
CA GLU A 29 -29.70 -10.62 -50.26
C GLU A 29 -28.49 -11.32 -49.61
N ALA A 30 -27.67 -11.98 -50.45
CA ALA A 30 -26.43 -12.62 -50.04
C ALA A 30 -25.40 -11.63 -49.47
N THR A 31 -25.22 -10.45 -50.09
CA THR A 31 -24.26 -9.45 -49.61
C THR A 31 -24.73 -8.78 -48.32
N TYR A 32 -26.04 -8.56 -48.18
CA TYR A 32 -26.60 -8.02 -46.95
C TYR A 32 -26.37 -8.98 -45.76
N LYS A 33 -26.65 -10.27 -45.95
CA LYS A 33 -26.39 -11.29 -44.92
C LYS A 33 -24.90 -11.40 -44.56
N ALA A 34 -24.00 -11.28 -45.53
CA ALA A 34 -22.56 -11.28 -45.28
C ALA A 34 -22.12 -10.09 -44.41
N GLN A 35 -22.56 -8.85 -44.72
CA GLN A 35 -22.22 -7.68 -43.91
C GLN A 35 -22.80 -7.74 -42.50
N VAL A 36 -24.00 -8.31 -42.33
CA VAL A 36 -24.58 -8.53 -41.00
C VAL A 36 -23.76 -9.55 -40.20
N ALA A 37 -23.28 -10.62 -40.84
CA ALA A 37 -22.39 -11.58 -40.19
C ALA A 37 -21.06 -10.93 -39.77
N ASP A 38 -20.47 -10.10 -40.63
CA ASP A 38 -19.24 -9.36 -40.31
C ASP A 38 -19.45 -8.37 -39.16
N LEU A 39 -20.62 -7.71 -39.11
CA LEU A 39 -20.97 -6.82 -37.99
C LEU A 39 -21.07 -7.59 -36.68
N ILE A 40 -21.70 -8.77 -36.69
CA ILE A 40 -21.84 -9.63 -35.49
C ILE A 40 -20.46 -10.09 -35.01
N ASN A 41 -19.57 -10.47 -35.92
CA ASN A 41 -18.20 -10.87 -35.58
C ASN A 41 -17.43 -9.70 -34.95
N ALA A 42 -17.45 -8.52 -35.58
CA ALA A 42 -16.79 -7.32 -35.05
C ALA A 42 -17.32 -6.91 -33.66
N LEU A 43 -18.64 -7.07 -33.42
CA LEU A 43 -19.24 -6.78 -32.12
C LEU A 43 -18.86 -7.82 -31.05
N THR A 44 -18.71 -9.08 -31.45
CA THR A 44 -18.25 -10.16 -30.57
C THR A 44 -16.81 -9.95 -30.14
N ASP A 45 -15.95 -9.58 -31.08
CA ASP A 45 -14.55 -9.24 -30.80
C ASP A 45 -14.44 -8.03 -29.87
N ALA A 46 -15.25 -7.00 -30.10
CA ALA A 46 -15.32 -5.84 -29.20
C ALA A 46 -15.76 -6.23 -27.78
N LYS A 47 -16.76 -7.11 -27.65
CA LYS A 47 -17.25 -7.60 -26.35
C LYS A 47 -16.17 -8.38 -25.60
N LEU A 48 -15.43 -9.24 -26.29
CA LEU A 48 -14.32 -10.01 -25.69
C LEU A 48 -13.19 -9.07 -25.24
N ALA A 49 -12.76 -8.15 -26.09
CA ALA A 49 -11.73 -7.18 -25.73
C ALA A 49 -12.13 -6.27 -24.54
N MET A 50 -13.43 -5.93 -24.42
CA MET A 50 -13.94 -5.19 -23.25
C MET A 50 -14.00 -6.02 -21.97
N ALA A 51 -14.26 -7.33 -22.07
CA ALA A 51 -14.22 -8.23 -20.92
C ALA A 51 -12.78 -8.35 -20.37
N ASP A 52 -11.81 -8.57 -21.26
CA ASP A 52 -10.39 -8.59 -20.92
C ASP A 52 -9.93 -7.26 -20.29
N ALA A 53 -10.37 -6.13 -20.86
CA ALA A 53 -10.03 -4.81 -20.33
C ALA A 53 -10.58 -4.59 -18.92
N LYS A 54 -11.81 -5.07 -18.63
CA LYS A 54 -12.39 -5.00 -17.27
C LYS A 54 -11.59 -5.82 -16.28
N GLU A 55 -11.14 -7.01 -16.67
CA GLU A 55 -10.32 -7.87 -15.81
C GLU A 55 -8.97 -7.22 -15.49
N SER A 56 -8.29 -6.70 -16.52
CA SER A 56 -7.03 -5.97 -16.37
C SER A 56 -7.18 -4.73 -15.49
N LEU A 57 -8.25 -3.94 -15.66
CA LEU A 57 -8.55 -2.80 -14.79
C LEU A 57 -8.77 -3.24 -13.33
N ALA A 58 -9.54 -4.30 -13.09
CA ALA A 58 -9.78 -4.82 -11.75
C ALA A 58 -8.50 -5.33 -11.07
N GLU A 59 -7.58 -5.94 -11.82
CA GLU A 59 -6.27 -6.35 -11.31
C GLU A 59 -5.39 -5.15 -10.96
N LYS A 60 -5.37 -4.13 -11.83
CA LYS A 60 -4.65 -2.87 -11.60
C LYS A 60 -5.19 -2.13 -10.39
N ASP A 61 -6.51 -2.04 -10.22
CA ASP A 61 -7.14 -1.41 -9.05
C ASP A 61 -6.78 -2.14 -7.75
N LYS A 62 -6.78 -3.48 -7.75
CA LYS A 62 -6.32 -4.27 -6.58
C LYS A 62 -4.87 -3.97 -6.23
N GLU A 63 -4.00 -3.86 -7.23
CA GLU A 63 -2.60 -3.53 -6.99
C GLU A 63 -2.43 -2.09 -6.50
N ILE A 64 -3.21 -1.14 -7.04
CA ILE A 64 -3.24 0.25 -6.55
C ILE A 64 -3.66 0.29 -5.08
N GLU A 65 -4.71 -0.43 -4.69
CA GLU A 65 -5.15 -0.50 -3.30
C GLU A 65 -4.10 -1.16 -2.39
N ARG A 66 -3.43 -2.22 -2.85
CA ARG A 66 -2.31 -2.84 -2.13
C ARG A 66 -1.16 -1.86 -1.92
N LEU A 67 -0.81 -1.10 -2.95
CA LEU A 67 0.24 -0.09 -2.89
C LEU A 67 -0.16 1.07 -1.99
N ARG A 68 -1.40 1.56 -2.09
CA ARG A 68 -1.95 2.62 -1.22
C ARG A 68 -1.91 2.23 0.24
N ALA A 69 -2.38 1.02 0.60
CA ALA A 69 -2.27 0.51 1.97
C ALA A 69 -0.81 0.45 2.44
N SER A 70 0.12 0.09 1.55
CA SER A 70 1.55 0.10 1.84
C SER A 70 2.10 1.52 2.05
N PHE A 71 1.61 2.52 1.31
CA PHE A 71 2.02 3.93 1.46
C PHE A 71 1.36 4.62 2.65
N GLU A 72 0.12 4.31 2.99
CA GLU A 72 -0.56 4.87 4.16
C GLU A 72 0.16 4.46 5.46
N SER A 73 0.75 3.25 5.48
CA SER A 73 1.64 2.84 6.56
C SER A 73 2.90 3.71 6.68
N LYS A 74 3.38 4.30 5.57
CA LYS A 74 4.58 5.17 5.48
C LYS A 74 4.33 6.63 5.85
N ALA A 75 3.09 7.04 6.06
CA ALA A 75 2.74 8.45 6.26
C ALA A 75 3.11 9.02 7.65
N ARG A 76 3.62 8.21 8.59
CA ARG A 76 4.05 8.66 9.93
C ARG A 76 5.57 8.59 10.11
N LEU A 77 6.30 9.10 9.13
CA LEU A 77 7.75 9.20 9.17
C LEU A 77 8.16 10.67 9.20
N VAL A 78 8.86 11.07 10.26
CA VAL A 78 9.50 12.39 10.37
C VAL A 78 11.01 12.25 10.22
N PRO A 79 11.66 13.16 9.47
CA PRO A 79 13.12 13.22 9.45
C PRO A 79 13.62 13.68 10.83
N GLY A 80 14.51 12.89 11.44
CA GLY A 80 15.19 13.25 12.67
C GLY A 80 16.64 13.70 12.44
N ASP A 81 17.33 14.05 13.52
CA ASP A 81 18.74 14.45 13.47
C ASP A 81 19.61 13.24 13.06
N GLY A 82 20.50 13.45 12.07
CA GLY A 82 21.35 12.40 11.51
C GLY A 82 20.87 11.81 10.18
N GLY A 83 19.82 12.35 9.57
CA GLY A 83 19.40 12.00 8.20
C GLY A 83 18.64 10.68 8.08
N TYR A 84 18.13 10.15 9.20
CA TYR A 84 17.29 8.96 9.24
C TYR A 84 15.82 9.31 9.52
N SER A 85 14.91 8.45 9.06
CA SER A 85 13.47 8.56 9.29
C SER A 85 13.07 7.91 10.62
N TYR A 86 12.17 8.53 11.37
CA TYR A 86 11.68 8.05 12.67
C TYR A 86 10.16 7.94 12.69
N LEU A 87 9.63 7.05 13.54
CA LEU A 87 8.19 7.00 13.82
C LEU A 87 7.77 8.19 14.67
N THR A 88 6.60 8.75 14.37
CA THR A 88 5.98 9.80 15.19
C THR A 88 5.02 9.23 16.22
N ASP A 89 5.00 9.82 17.41
CA ASP A 89 3.92 9.66 18.38
C ASP A 89 2.74 10.61 18.09
N GLU A 90 1.68 10.58 18.90
CA GLU A 90 0.50 11.46 18.80
C GLU A 90 0.85 12.96 18.78
N ASN A 91 2.00 13.33 19.36
CA ASN A 91 2.52 14.71 19.42
C ASN A 91 3.47 15.07 18.26
N ALA A 92 3.53 14.26 17.20
CA ALA A 92 4.40 14.45 16.03
C ALA A 92 5.92 14.51 16.31
N ASN A 93 6.35 14.11 17.52
CA ASN A 93 7.76 14.01 17.88
C ASN A 93 8.35 12.66 17.44
N PRO A 94 9.63 12.60 17.00
CA PRO A 94 10.31 11.35 16.70
C PRO A 94 10.48 10.51 17.98
N VAL A 95 10.13 9.23 17.92
CA VAL A 95 10.25 8.30 19.05
C VAL A 95 10.95 7.01 18.64
N GLY A 96 11.85 6.56 19.51
CA GLY A 96 12.59 5.31 19.42
C GLY A 96 13.81 5.38 18.48
N TYR A 97 14.17 4.21 17.98
CA TYR A 97 15.25 4.02 17.03
C TYR A 97 14.80 4.31 15.58
N PRO A 98 15.73 4.72 14.71
CA PRO A 98 15.40 5.04 13.33
C PRO A 98 14.90 3.83 12.56
N VAL A 99 14.14 4.11 11.50
CA VAL A 99 13.71 3.15 10.50
C VAL A 99 14.89 2.80 9.59
N CYS A 100 14.98 1.53 9.20
CA CYS A 100 16.03 1.06 8.31
C CYS A 100 15.85 1.63 6.88
N PRO A 101 16.78 2.45 6.36
CA PRO A 101 16.65 3.07 5.04
C PRO A 101 16.67 2.02 3.90
N LYS A 102 17.44 0.94 4.04
CA LYS A 102 17.50 -0.15 3.07
C LYS A 102 16.16 -0.88 2.95
N CYS A 103 15.50 -1.14 4.09
CA CYS A 103 14.20 -1.82 4.09
C CYS A 103 13.07 -0.91 3.61
N GLU A 104 13.15 0.38 3.90
CA GLU A 104 12.20 1.39 3.42
C GLU A 104 12.29 1.54 1.89
N GLN A 105 13.50 1.72 1.35
CA GLN A 105 13.71 1.98 -0.08
C GLN A 105 13.51 0.74 -0.95
N VAL A 106 13.98 -0.44 -0.52
CA VAL A 106 13.94 -1.66 -1.35
C VAL A 106 12.62 -2.41 -1.20
N ASN A 107 12.13 -2.58 0.02
CA ASN A 107 10.97 -3.42 0.30
C ASN A 107 9.69 -2.63 0.58
N GLY A 108 9.79 -1.30 0.72
CA GLY A 108 8.67 -0.47 1.13
C GLY A 108 8.15 -0.79 2.53
N ARG A 109 8.95 -1.44 3.38
CA ARG A 109 8.56 -1.85 4.74
C ARG A 109 9.24 -0.97 5.76
N ILE A 110 8.46 -0.49 6.73
CA ILE A 110 8.93 0.31 7.84
C ILE A 110 9.32 -0.63 8.96
N ILE A 111 10.62 -0.80 9.15
CA ILE A 111 11.16 -1.64 10.22
C ILE A 111 12.01 -0.74 11.11
N GLN A 112 11.60 -0.60 12.36
CA GLN A 112 12.43 0.04 13.38
C GLN A 112 13.67 -0.81 13.64
N THR A 113 14.82 -0.16 13.60
CA THR A 113 16.08 -0.78 14.00
C THR A 113 16.11 -0.99 15.51
N LYS A 114 16.96 -1.90 15.99
CA LYS A 114 17.16 -2.15 17.42
C LYS A 114 18.58 -1.77 17.82
N GLU A 115 18.78 -1.48 19.09
CA GLU A 115 20.11 -1.22 19.65
C GLU A 115 21.10 -2.35 19.34
N HIS A 116 22.33 -1.98 19.03
CA HIS A 116 23.40 -2.93 18.78
C HIS A 116 24.64 -2.60 19.60
N GLU A 117 24.93 -3.44 20.59
CA GLU A 117 26.08 -3.35 21.52
C GLU A 117 26.08 -2.08 22.38
N ASN A 118 26.22 -0.91 21.74
CA ASN A 118 26.42 0.39 22.36
C ASN A 118 25.42 1.43 21.84
N SER A 119 25.18 2.45 22.67
CA SER A 119 24.45 3.65 22.27
C SER A 119 25.09 4.29 21.04
N GLY A 120 24.27 4.60 20.03
CA GLY A 120 24.74 5.19 18.77
C GLY A 120 24.89 4.22 17.60
N LYS A 121 24.72 2.90 17.81
CA LYS A 121 24.63 1.88 16.75
C LYS A 121 23.26 1.22 16.76
N ALA A 122 22.66 1.06 15.59
CA ALA A 122 21.43 0.25 15.47
C ALA A 122 21.55 -0.80 14.38
N ARG A 123 21.02 -1.99 14.66
CA ARG A 123 20.95 -3.13 13.74
C ARG A 123 19.52 -3.34 13.28
N CYS A 124 19.32 -3.49 11.98
CA CYS A 124 18.02 -3.90 11.45
C CYS A 124 17.80 -5.40 11.65
N PRO A 125 16.64 -5.85 12.19
CA PRO A 125 16.35 -7.27 12.37
C PRO A 125 16.06 -8.01 11.04
N ALA A 126 15.74 -7.30 9.96
CA ALA A 126 15.38 -7.92 8.68
C ALA A 126 16.55 -8.03 7.68
N CYS A 127 17.41 -7.01 7.61
CA CYS A 127 18.54 -6.99 6.69
C CYS A 127 19.91 -7.11 7.38
N SER A 128 19.93 -7.23 8.70
CA SER A 128 21.13 -7.38 9.57
C SER A 128 22.20 -6.28 9.47
N GLU A 129 21.98 -5.27 8.64
CA GLU A 129 22.82 -4.09 8.47
C GLU A 129 22.92 -3.27 9.77
N VAL A 130 24.10 -2.71 10.01
CA VAL A 130 24.39 -1.87 11.19
C VAL A 130 24.58 -0.42 10.75
N TYR A 131 23.83 0.49 11.36
CA TYR A 131 23.83 1.92 11.06
C TYR A 131 24.50 2.71 12.20
N THR A 132 25.38 3.64 11.81
CA THR A 132 26.18 4.48 12.71
C THR A 132 26.48 5.83 12.05
N PRO A 133 26.40 6.98 12.75
CA PRO A 133 25.81 7.18 14.08
C PRO A 133 24.27 7.28 14.00
N VAL A 134 23.57 6.72 14.99
CA VAL A 134 22.11 6.86 15.12
C VAL A 134 21.74 7.50 16.45
N VAL A 135 20.74 8.39 16.44
CA VAL A 135 20.17 8.98 17.66
C VAL A 135 18.92 8.20 18.03
N CYS A 136 18.76 7.84 19.30
CA CYS A 136 17.53 7.25 19.83
C CYS A 136 16.76 8.34 20.58
N TYR A 137 15.53 8.62 20.15
CA TYR A 137 14.67 9.58 20.83
C TYR A 137 13.82 8.86 21.87
N LEU A 138 13.88 9.31 23.11
CA LEU A 138 13.11 8.70 24.20
C LEU A 138 11.74 9.35 24.29
N PRO A 139 10.68 8.56 24.56
CA PRO A 139 9.35 9.11 24.79
C PRO A 139 9.42 10.05 26.00
N GLN A 140 9.09 11.32 25.78
CA GLN A 140 9.14 12.32 26.84
C GLN A 140 8.06 12.00 27.88
N GLY A 141 8.47 11.66 29.10
CA GLY A 141 7.57 11.40 30.23
C GLY A 141 7.51 9.94 30.73
N GLY A 142 8.18 8.99 30.06
CA GLY A 142 8.31 7.62 30.54
C GLY A 142 9.73 7.34 31.00
N GLY A 143 10.01 7.47 32.31
CA GLY A 143 11.25 6.90 32.85
C GLY A 143 11.33 5.42 32.49
N PHE A 144 12.50 4.93 32.09
CA PHE A 144 12.68 3.51 31.81
C PHE A 144 12.44 2.70 33.08
N VAL A 145 11.27 2.09 33.19
CA VAL A 145 11.03 1.02 34.16
C VAL A 145 11.14 -0.30 33.41
N THR A 146 12.11 -1.11 33.80
CA THR A 146 12.10 -2.52 33.39
C THR A 146 10.77 -3.13 33.83
N LYS A 147 10.27 -4.15 33.11
CA LYS A 147 9.00 -4.81 33.45
C LYS A 147 8.96 -5.22 34.93
N GLN A 148 10.09 -5.72 35.45
CA GLN A 148 10.28 -6.04 36.86
C GLN A 148 10.18 -4.81 37.78
N HIS A 149 10.78 -3.68 37.39
CA HIS A 149 10.67 -2.45 38.18
C HIS A 149 9.23 -1.94 38.24
N LYS A 150 8.49 -1.99 37.12
CA LYS A 150 7.08 -1.61 37.06
C LYS A 150 6.21 -2.53 37.94
N GLU A 151 6.38 -3.85 37.80
CA GLU A 151 5.67 -4.84 38.60
C GLU A 151 5.97 -4.69 40.11
N SER A 152 7.23 -4.41 40.47
CA SER A 152 7.63 -4.17 41.86
C SER A 152 7.07 -2.86 42.42
N ALA A 153 7.01 -1.81 41.61
CA ALA A 153 6.44 -0.52 41.99
C ALA A 153 4.92 -0.62 42.17
N ASP A 154 4.23 -1.33 41.27
CA ASP A 154 2.79 -1.58 41.33
C ASP A 154 2.43 -2.43 42.57
N TRP A 155 3.24 -3.46 42.88
CA TRP A 155 3.08 -4.28 44.08
C TRP A 155 3.31 -3.48 45.38
N ASN A 156 4.35 -2.65 45.43
CA ASN A 156 4.63 -1.77 46.57
C ASN A 156 3.53 -0.70 46.75
N ALA A 157 3.01 -0.16 45.65
CA ALA A 157 1.90 0.79 45.67
C ALA A 157 0.57 0.15 46.10
N ALA A 158 0.36 -1.14 45.80
CA ALA A 158 -0.80 -1.89 46.29
C ALA A 158 -0.69 -2.19 47.80
N MET A 159 0.51 -2.53 48.29
CA MET A 159 0.75 -2.77 49.72
C MET A 159 0.67 -1.51 50.59
N SER A 160 1.11 -0.35 50.09
CA SER A 160 0.99 0.90 50.85
C SER A 160 -0.48 1.32 51.00
N ARG A 161 -1.31 1.09 49.97
CA ARG A 161 -2.75 1.34 50.03
C ARG A 161 -3.46 0.43 51.04
N SER A 162 -3.10 -0.85 51.12
CA SER A 162 -3.72 -1.77 52.08
C SER A 162 -3.34 -1.52 53.54
N ARG A 163 -2.13 -1.01 53.81
CA ARG A 163 -1.69 -0.59 55.15
C ARG A 163 -2.37 0.67 55.67
N THR A 164 -2.85 1.54 54.79
CA THR A 164 -3.50 2.79 55.18
C THR A 164 -4.95 2.56 55.64
N THR A 165 -5.57 1.45 55.24
CA THR A 165 -6.96 1.10 55.58
C THR A 165 -7.11 0.37 56.93
N SER A 166 -6.02 0.06 57.65
CA SER A 166 -6.08 -0.63 58.95
C SER A 166 -6.00 0.30 60.17
N TYR A 167 -6.07 1.61 59.96
CA TYR A 167 -6.10 2.64 61.01
C TYR A 167 -7.38 3.50 60.92
N PHE A 168 -8.52 2.86 60.69
CA PHE A 168 -9.86 3.40 60.95
C PHE A 168 -10.72 2.33 61.61
#